data_AF-A0A2E6XP87-F1
#
_entry.id   AF-A0A2E6XP87-F1
#
_cell.length_a   1.000
_cell.length_b   1.000
_cell.length_c   1.000
_cell.angle_alpha   90.00
_cell.angle_beta   90.00
_cell.angle_gamma   90.00
#
_symmetry.space_group_name_H-M   'P 1'
#
loop_
_entity.id
_entity.type
_entity.pdbx_description
1 polymer ?
#
loop_
_entity_poly.entity_id
_entity_poly.type
_entity_poly.pdbx_seq_one_letter_code
_entity_poly.pdbx_strand_id
1 'polypeptide(L)'
;MRYIVFSDLHSNLEALTQFEKEIASIEHDRLVCLGDIVGYGADPNSCIDWVRRNVDFTLAGNHDLAVVDKTNYSYFNKYALDACIWTQKMLTVENRKFLE
;
A
#
# COMPACT_ATOMS: atom_id res chain seq x y z
N MET A 1 5.88 -25.01 2.34
CA MET A 1 5.89 -23.57 2.61
C MET A 1 5.66 -22.84 1.31
N ARG A 2 4.49 -22.24 1.14
CA ARG A 2 4.10 -21.47 -0.04
C ARG A 2 3.76 -20.05 0.39
N TYR A 3 4.35 -19.08 -0.30
CA TYR A 3 4.11 -17.66 -0.09
C TYR A 3 3.34 -17.11 -1.28
N ILE A 4 2.40 -16.21 -1.00
CA ILE A 4 1.88 -15.28 -2.00
C ILE A 4 2.58 -13.96 -1.76
N VAL A 5 3.18 -13.41 -2.81
CA VAL A 5 3.93 -12.15 -2.75
C VAL A 5 3.33 -11.19 -3.76
N PHE A 6 3.01 -9.98 -3.32
CA PHE A 6 2.47 -8.91 -4.17
C PHE A 6 3.12 -7.57 -3.81
N SER A 7 2.98 -6.58 -4.68
CA SER A 7 3.63 -5.27 -4.59
C SER A 7 2.82 -4.22 -5.34
N ASP A 8 3.14 -2.94 -5.14
CA ASP A 8 2.67 -1.82 -5.97
C ASP A 8 1.14 -1.72 -6.01
N LEU A 9 0.53 -1.81 -4.84
CA LEU A 9 -0.92 -1.75 -4.69
C LEU A 9 -1.47 -0.37 -5.04
N HIS A 10 -0.72 0.69 -4.71
CA HIS A 10 -0.99 2.07 -5.10
C HIS A 10 -2.44 2.50 -4.87
N SER A 11 -2.95 2.28 -3.65
CA SER A 11 -4.29 2.66 -3.23
C SER A 11 -5.41 2.19 -4.18
N ASN A 12 -5.18 1.11 -4.93
CA ASN A 12 -6.12 0.58 -5.93
C ASN A 12 -7.01 -0.49 -5.28
N LEU A 13 -8.14 -0.05 -4.72
CA LEU A 13 -9.05 -0.93 -4.00
C LEU A 13 -9.73 -1.95 -4.92
N GLU A 14 -10.01 -1.60 -6.16
CA GLU A 14 -10.60 -2.52 -7.14
C GLU A 14 -9.64 -3.67 -7.45
N ALA A 15 -8.37 -3.37 -7.70
CA ALA A 15 -7.33 -4.38 -7.91
C ALA A 15 -7.14 -5.25 -6.66
N LEU A 16 -7.12 -4.64 -5.47
CA LEU A 16 -7.05 -5.37 -4.21
C LEU A 16 -8.21 -6.34 -4.03
N THR A 17 -9.43 -5.88 -4.30
CA THR A 17 -10.66 -6.65 -4.15
C THR A 17 -10.67 -7.85 -5.11
N GLN A 18 -10.15 -7.67 -6.33
CA GLN A 18 -10.01 -8.79 -7.26
C GLN A 18 -8.90 -9.74 -6.80
N PHE A 19 -7.74 -9.22 -6.38
CA PHE A 19 -6.63 -10.03 -5.87
C PHE A 19 -7.06 -10.91 -4.69
N GLU A 20 -7.76 -10.34 -3.70
CA GLU A 20 -8.29 -11.07 -2.54
C GLU A 20 -9.15 -12.27 -2.96
N LYS A 21 -10.02 -12.09 -3.97
CA LYS A 21 -10.86 -13.17 -4.51
C LYS A 21 -10.03 -14.27 -5.18
N GLU A 22 -9.02 -13.90 -5.97
CA GLU A 22 -8.16 -14.87 -6.66
C GLU A 22 -7.39 -15.74 -5.66
N ILE A 23 -6.80 -15.10 -4.64
CA ILE A 23 -5.94 -15.80 -3.68
C ILE A 23 -6.74 -16.64 -2.67
N ALA A 24 -8.04 -16.39 -2.50
CA ALA A 24 -8.89 -17.15 -1.58
C ALA A 24 -8.96 -18.65 -1.89
N SER A 25 -8.75 -19.04 -3.15
CA SER A 25 -8.75 -20.44 -3.58
C SER A 25 -7.36 -21.11 -3.54
N ILE A 26 -6.31 -20.33 -3.28
CA ILE A 26 -4.93 -20.80 -3.30
C ILE A 26 -4.52 -21.14 -1.86
N GLU A 27 -4.32 -22.42 -1.55
CA GLU A 27 -3.70 -22.79 -0.28
C GLU A 27 -2.28 -22.21 -0.21
N HIS A 28 -2.01 -21.40 0.81
CA HIS A 28 -0.71 -20.78 1.07
C HIS A 28 -0.47 -20.66 2.57
N ASP A 29 0.80 -20.57 2.97
CA ASP A 29 1.19 -20.47 4.36
C ASP A 29 1.36 -19.01 4.82
N ARG A 30 1.73 -18.12 3.90
CA ARG A 30 2.05 -16.72 4.19
C ARG A 30 1.69 -15.78 3.04
N LEU A 31 1.25 -14.59 3.37
CA LEU A 31 0.98 -13.48 2.44
C LEU A 31 1.93 -12.32 2.73
N VAL A 32 2.61 -11.83 1.69
CA VAL A 32 3.66 -10.81 1.80
C VAL A 32 3.42 -9.65 0.84
N CYS A 33 3.48 -8.43 1.34
CA CYS A 33 3.43 -7.20 0.54
C CYS A 33 4.82 -6.56 0.45
N LEU A 34 5.27 -6.21 -0.75
CA LEU A 34 6.59 -5.58 -0.94
C LEU A 34 6.56 -4.05 -0.87
N GLY A 35 5.42 -3.47 -0.50
CA GLY A 35 5.23 -2.03 -0.31
C GLY A 35 4.58 -1.35 -1.50
N ASP A 36 4.68 -0.02 -1.50
CA ASP A 36 3.91 0.89 -2.33
C ASP A 36 2.41 0.58 -2.21
N ILE A 37 1.97 0.47 -0.94
CA ILE A 37 0.58 0.28 -0.55
C ILE A 37 -0.24 1.48 -1.03
N VAL A 38 0.33 2.68 -0.94
CA VAL A 38 -0.29 3.93 -1.34
C VAL A 38 0.36 4.62 -2.54
N GLY A 39 -0.21 5.75 -2.96
CA GLY A 39 0.18 6.51 -4.14
C GLY A 39 -0.77 6.25 -5.30
N TYR A 40 -0.93 7.23 -6.19
CA TYR A 40 -1.81 7.21 -7.37
C TYR A 40 -3.32 7.00 -7.11
N GLY A 41 -3.75 5.85 -6.59
CA GLY A 41 -5.15 5.50 -6.37
C GLY A 41 -5.84 6.27 -5.25
N ALA A 42 -7.17 6.19 -5.23
CA ALA A 42 -8.04 7.02 -4.38
C ALA A 42 -8.35 6.42 -3.00
N ASP A 43 -7.98 5.17 -2.73
CA ASP A 43 -8.41 4.43 -1.53
C ASP A 43 -7.25 4.01 -0.61
N PRO A 44 -6.39 4.96 -0.15
CA PRO A 44 -5.21 4.62 0.63
C PRO A 44 -5.56 3.97 1.98
N ASN A 45 -6.58 4.48 2.68
CA ASN A 45 -6.95 3.95 4.00
C ASN A 45 -7.48 2.52 3.91
N SER A 46 -8.39 2.25 2.96
CA SER A 46 -8.96 0.91 2.76
C SER A 46 -7.86 -0.10 2.41
N CYS A 47 -6.90 0.29 1.56
CA CYS A 47 -5.76 -0.55 1.20
C CYS A 47 -4.84 -0.82 2.40
N ILE A 48 -4.47 0.22 3.17
CA ILE A 48 -3.65 0.05 4.37
C ILE A 48 -4.36 -0.83 5.40
N ASP A 49 -5.63 -0.58 5.68
CA ASP A 49 -6.41 -1.35 6.65
C ASP A 49 -6.49 -2.83 6.26
N TRP A 50 -6.58 -3.13 4.97
CA TRP A 50 -6.54 -4.50 4.49
C TRP A 50 -5.16 -5.13 4.66
N VAL A 51 -4.08 -4.44 4.28
CA VAL A 51 -2.70 -4.95 4.45
C VAL A 51 -2.42 -5.24 5.91
N ARG A 52 -2.76 -4.31 6.81
CA ARG A 52 -2.60 -4.45 8.27
C ARG A 52 -3.31 -5.67 8.86
N ARG A 53 -4.46 -6.05 8.30
CA ARG A 53 -5.29 -7.15 8.81
C ARG A 53 -4.92 -8.51 8.23
N ASN A 54 -4.47 -8.56 6.97
CA ASN A 54 -4.40 -9.80 6.21
C ASN A 54 -2.97 -10.24 5.86
N VAL A 55 -2.00 -9.33 5.84
CA VAL A 55 -0.64 -9.61 5.38
C VAL A 55 0.26 -9.95 6.56
N ASP A 56 1.04 -11.03 6.46
CA ASP A 56 1.95 -11.47 7.52
C ASP A 56 3.20 -10.60 7.64
N PHE A 57 3.69 -10.09 6.50
CA PHE A 57 4.88 -9.25 6.43
C PHE A 57 4.75 -8.22 5.31
N THR A 58 5.09 -6.97 5.61
CA THR A 58 5.15 -5.90 4.61
C THR A 58 6.46 -5.12 4.69
N LEU A 59 6.95 -4.69 3.54
CA LEU A 59 7.99 -3.67 3.43
C LEU A 59 7.33 -2.30 3.19
N ALA A 60 8.08 -1.23 3.43
CA ALA A 60 7.71 0.11 2.99
C ALA A 60 8.30 0.38 1.61
N GLY A 61 7.45 0.78 0.67
CA GLY A 61 7.88 1.26 -0.63
C GLY A 61 8.23 2.76 -0.60
N ASN A 62 8.73 3.30 -1.71
CA ASN A 62 9.08 4.72 -1.78
C ASN A 62 7.87 5.65 -1.70
N HIS A 63 6.70 5.24 -2.21
CA HIS A 63 5.47 6.04 -2.06
C HIS A 63 4.97 6.01 -0.61
N ASP A 64 5.07 4.87 0.07
CA ASP A 64 4.72 4.75 1.48
C ASP A 64 5.60 5.67 2.35
N LEU A 65 6.91 5.65 2.11
CA LEU A 65 7.85 6.53 2.82
C LEU A 65 7.67 8.01 2.45
N ALA A 66 7.29 8.31 1.21
CA ALA A 66 7.08 9.69 0.76
C ALA A 66 5.89 10.35 1.47
N VAL A 67 4.79 9.62 1.66
CA VAL A 67 3.59 10.17 2.31
C VAL A 67 3.77 10.40 3.82
N VAL A 68 4.84 9.86 4.43
CA VAL A 68 5.20 10.13 5.83
C VAL A 68 6.49 10.94 5.97
N ASP A 69 6.93 11.58 4.88
CA ASP A 69 8.11 12.46 4.84
C ASP A 69 9.42 11.78 5.26
N LYS A 70 9.53 10.46 5.03
CA LYS A 70 10.71 9.64 5.37
C LYS A 70 11.67 9.40 4.19
N THR A 71 11.34 9.89 3.01
CA THR A 71 12.24 9.88 1.85
C THR A 71 12.14 11.19 1.07
N ASN A 72 13.17 11.50 0.28
CA ASN A 72 13.11 12.64 -0.64
C ASN A 72 12.21 12.25 -1.82
N TYR A 73 11.11 12.98 -2.04
CA TYR A 73 10.21 12.78 -3.17
C TYR A 73 10.19 13.96 -4.16
N SER A 74 11.18 14.87 -4.07
CA SER A 74 11.31 16.01 -5.00
C SER A 74 11.60 15.60 -6.46
N TYR A 75 12.12 14.39 -6.67
CA TYR A 75 12.37 13.84 -8.00
C TYR A 75 11.15 13.13 -8.60
N PHE A 76 10.03 13.05 -7.87
CA PHE A 76 8.82 12.45 -8.39
C PHE A 76 8.31 13.27 -9.57
N ASN A 77 7.75 12.58 -10.57
CA ASN A 77 7.03 13.28 -11.62
C ASN A 77 5.83 14.03 -11.03
N LYS A 78 5.30 15.01 -11.77
CA LYS A 78 4.21 15.87 -11.30
C LYS A 78 3.01 15.08 -10.75
N TYR A 79 2.58 14.03 -11.44
CA TYR A 79 1.40 13.26 -11.04
C TYR A 79 1.64 12.44 -9.76
N ALA A 80 2.83 11.84 -9.64
CA ALA A 80 3.23 11.13 -8.43
C ALA A 80 3.33 12.07 -7.22
N LEU A 81 3.86 13.28 -7.41
CA LEU A 81 3.92 14.29 -6.36
C LEU A 81 2.53 14.78 -5.95
N ASP A 82 1.68 15.12 -6.92
CA ASP A 82 0.30 15.57 -6.66
C ASP A 82 -0.49 14.49 -5.89
N ALA A 83 -0.34 13.22 -6.30
CA ALA A 83 -0.95 12.08 -5.61
C ALA A 83 -0.41 11.91 -4.18
N CYS A 84 0.92 12.00 -3.98
CA CYS A 84 1.54 11.92 -2.66
C CYS A 84 0.98 12.99 -1.71
N ILE A 85 0.94 14.26 -2.15
CA ILE A 85 0.41 15.39 -1.37
C ILE A 85 -1.07 15.20 -1.06
N TRP A 86 -1.84 14.64 -2.00
CA TRP A 86 -3.24 14.34 -1.75
C TRP A 86 -3.40 13.20 -0.73
N THR A 87 -2.66 12.10 -0.88
CA THR A 87 -2.69 10.97 0.05
C THR A 87 -2.31 11.39 1.46
N GLN A 88 -1.28 12.22 1.64
CA GLN A 88 -0.89 12.81 2.93
C GLN A 88 -2.08 13.44 3.69
N LYS A 89 -3.00 14.09 2.97
CA LYS A 89 -4.18 14.76 3.55
C LYS A 89 -5.32 13.79 3.86
N MET A 90 -5.36 12.64 3.21
CA MET A 90 -6.45 11.66 3.33
C MET A 90 -6.18 10.60 4.39
N LEU A 91 -4.91 10.36 4.72
CA LEU A 91 -4.54 9.34 5.70
C LEU A 91 -5.14 9.61 7.07
N THR A 92 -5.75 8.58 7.67
CA THR A 92 -6.11 8.62 9.09
C THR A 92 -4.83 8.65 9.94
N VAL A 93 -4.94 9.12 11.18
CA VAL A 93 -3.81 9.11 12.13
C VAL A 93 -3.23 7.71 12.31
N GLU A 94 -4.11 6.71 12.37
CA GLU A 94 -3.73 5.32 12.56
C GLU A 94 -2.96 4.76 11.35
N ASN A 95 -3.45 5.02 10.14
CA ASN A 95 -2.83 4.54 8.91
C ASN A 95 -1.56 5.31 8.56
N ARG A 96 -1.49 6.60 8.88
CA ARG A 96 -0.23 7.35 8.80
C ARG A 96 0.82 6.74 9.72
N LYS A 97 0.46 6.42 10.97
CA LYS A 97 1.38 5.79 11.93
C LYS A 97 1.83 4.40 11.50
N PHE A 98 1.00 3.64 10.79
CA PHE A 98 1.40 2.33 10.26
C PHE A 98 2.49 2.44 9.19
N LEU A 99 2.49 3.51 8.39
CA LEU A 99 3.50 3.74 7.36
C LEU A 99 4.81 4.34 7.90
N GLU A 100 4.86 4.72 9.19
CA GLU A 100 6.07 5.19 9.87
C GLU A 100 6.90 4.00 10.41
#